data_AF-A0A8C2BFX0-F1
#
_entry.id   AF-A0A8C2BFX0-F1
#
_cell.length_a   1.000
_cell.length_b   1.000
_cell.length_c   1.000
_cell.angle_alpha   90.00
_cell.angle_beta   90.00
_cell.angle_gamma   90.00
#
_symmetry.space_group_name_H-M   'P 1'
#
loop_
_entity.id
_entity.type
_entity.pdbx_description
1 polymer ?
#
loop_
_entity_poly.entity_id
_entity_poly.type
_entity_poly.pdbx_seq_one_letter_code
_entity_poly.pdbx_strand_id
1 'polypeptide(L)'
;ILGGLQRKKHQCFRVGIPKLVLSETVVERMLSNWMSICLYQFLKDTAGEPLYKLFRAIKHQIEKGPVDAQLKKAKYTLNDTGLLGDDVEYIVLTLQVLVQGEGPDITPVKVLNCDTISQVKEKIIEQVYKNLPHSQRPKVDSVTLEWRPGSTGQILSDLDVTSQKEGRWRRINTLAHYNVRDNATVVLSRVQHTQQSYDQNHDNHEERNALLEDDKVFHLVRPADELDEMKSKRGSIKDKSMTKAITEIYLTRLLSVKGTLQQFVDDFFRSVLCSGTSVPPAVKYFFDFLDDLPLRFWVNILKNPHFIFDVHVSEVVDASLSVIAQTFMDACTKTEHKLSRDSPSNKLLYAKEISTYKRMVDEYYKGIRQMVSVSDQEMNTHLAEVSRSHTDKLNTQVALHQLYRYASKYYDGIIMSLDEDPAAQSKQLTLRLQQIAAALENKVTDL
;
A
#
# COMPACT_ATOMS: atom_id res chain seq x y z
N ILE A 1 21.17 -17.38 2.49
CA ILE A 1 20.77 -16.11 3.13
C ILE A 1 21.69 -15.78 4.30
N LEU A 2 21.83 -16.64 5.31
CA LEU A 2 22.69 -16.43 6.48
C LEU A 2 24.16 -16.08 6.12
N GLY A 3 24.80 -16.82 5.22
CA GLY A 3 26.16 -16.49 4.76
C GLY A 3 26.26 -15.14 4.02
N GLY A 4 25.19 -14.72 3.33
CA GLY A 4 25.10 -13.38 2.72
C GLY A 4 24.98 -12.28 3.78
N LEU A 5 24.17 -12.52 4.81
CA LEU A 5 24.02 -11.61 5.96
C LEU A 5 25.30 -11.53 6.78
N GLN A 6 26.03 -12.63 6.98
CA GLN A 6 27.34 -12.63 7.63
C GLN A 6 28.34 -11.77 6.84
N ARG A 7 28.43 -11.95 5.52
CA ARG A 7 29.28 -11.11 4.66
C ARG A 7 28.91 -9.63 4.74
N LYS A 8 27.61 -9.32 4.68
CA LYS A 8 27.12 -7.95 4.84
C LYS A 8 27.44 -7.36 6.22
N LYS A 9 27.27 -8.14 7.28
CA LYS A 9 27.63 -7.76 8.66
C LYS A 9 29.11 -7.40 8.74
N HIS A 10 30.00 -8.24 8.20
CA HIS A 10 31.44 -7.95 8.12
C HIS A 10 31.74 -6.67 7.31
N GLN A 11 31.01 -6.43 6.21
CA GLN A 11 31.18 -5.22 5.40
C GLN A 11 30.71 -3.96 6.14
N CYS A 12 29.56 -3.99 6.83
CA CYS A 12 29.10 -2.88 7.67
C CYS A 12 30.08 -2.57 8.81
N PHE A 13 30.63 -3.61 9.46
CA PHE A 13 31.68 -3.44 10.48
C PHE A 13 32.94 -2.79 9.92
N ARG A 14 33.38 -3.16 8.71
CA ARG A 14 34.54 -2.53 8.05
C ARG A 14 34.34 -1.05 7.73
N VAL A 15 33.10 -0.61 7.50
CA VAL A 15 32.75 0.79 7.17
C VAL A 15 32.36 1.58 8.43
N GLY A 16 32.50 0.99 9.64
CA GLY A 16 32.21 1.68 10.90
C GLY A 16 30.72 1.88 11.18
N ILE A 17 29.84 1.11 10.53
CA ILE A 17 28.38 1.17 10.74
C ILE A 17 28.00 0.09 11.78
N PRO A 18 27.64 0.48 13.03
CA PRO A 18 27.49 -0.46 14.15
C PRO A 18 26.20 -1.29 14.11
N LYS A 19 25.24 -0.94 13.24
CA LYS A 19 24.01 -1.71 13.00
C LYS A 19 23.94 -2.12 11.55
N LEU A 20 23.34 -3.28 11.27
CA LEU A 20 23.03 -3.68 9.89
C LEU A 20 22.08 -2.62 9.30
N VAL A 21 22.62 -1.70 8.50
CA VAL A 21 21.81 -0.80 7.70
C VAL A 21 21.23 -1.66 6.60
N LEU A 22 19.89 -1.71 6.57
CA LEU A 22 19.23 -2.37 5.47
C LEU A 22 19.42 -1.49 4.23
N SER A 23 20.30 -1.90 3.34
CA SER A 23 20.53 -1.27 2.04
C SER A 23 20.03 -2.21 0.96
N GLU A 24 19.43 -1.69 -0.13
CA GLU A 24 18.72 -2.39 -1.23
C GLU A 24 19.50 -3.54 -1.91
N THR A 25 19.90 -4.53 -1.15
CA THR A 25 20.73 -5.64 -1.56
C THR A 25 19.86 -6.86 -1.77
N VAL A 26 20.29 -7.74 -2.68
CA VAL A 26 19.58 -8.99 -2.98
C VAL A 26 19.32 -9.81 -1.71
N VAL A 27 20.28 -9.83 -0.76
CA VAL A 27 20.17 -10.59 0.49
C VAL A 27 18.99 -10.15 1.36
N GLU A 28 18.64 -8.86 1.37
CA GLU A 28 17.52 -8.35 2.17
C GLU A 28 16.18 -8.66 1.54
N ARG A 29 16.09 -8.53 0.20
CA ARG A 29 14.91 -8.97 -0.53
C ARG A 29 14.70 -10.47 -0.35
N MET A 30 15.76 -11.28 -0.44
CA MET A 30 15.69 -12.71 -0.16
C MET A 30 15.27 -13.02 1.28
N LEU A 31 15.75 -12.25 2.26
CA LEU A 31 15.32 -12.40 3.64
C LEU A 31 13.83 -12.06 3.82
N SER A 32 13.36 -10.96 3.22
CA SER A 32 11.95 -10.58 3.25
C SER A 32 11.07 -11.68 2.65
N ASN A 33 11.49 -12.26 1.52
CA ASN A 33 10.80 -13.38 0.89
C ASN A 33 10.82 -14.63 1.78
N TRP A 34 11.96 -14.95 2.40
CA TRP A 34 12.08 -16.09 3.31
C TRP A 34 11.20 -15.94 4.54
N MET A 35 11.17 -14.75 5.15
CA MET A 35 10.26 -14.42 6.25
C MET A 35 8.80 -14.54 5.81
N SER A 36 8.45 -14.07 4.62
CA SER A 36 7.10 -14.18 4.06
C SER A 36 6.68 -15.65 3.93
N ILE A 37 7.56 -16.51 3.42
CA ILE A 37 7.32 -17.95 3.27
C ILE A 37 7.12 -18.60 4.65
N CYS A 38 8.02 -18.36 5.59
CA CYS A 38 7.98 -19.02 6.90
C CYS A 38 6.85 -18.51 7.81
N LEU A 39 6.44 -17.25 7.64
CA LEU A 39 5.41 -16.63 8.46
C LEU A 39 4.02 -16.67 7.82
N TYR A 40 3.88 -17.20 6.60
CA TYR A 40 2.60 -17.27 5.92
C TYR A 40 1.54 -18.00 6.74
N GLN A 41 1.87 -19.14 7.36
CA GLN A 41 0.91 -19.89 8.17
C GLN A 41 0.50 -19.10 9.43
N PHE A 42 1.46 -18.44 10.08
CA PHE A 42 1.18 -17.58 11.24
C PHE A 42 0.33 -16.35 10.87
N LEU A 43 0.57 -15.77 9.69
CA LEU A 43 -0.29 -14.73 9.14
C LEU A 43 -1.70 -15.27 8.90
N LYS A 44 -1.83 -16.46 8.31
CA LYS A 44 -3.13 -17.07 8.02
C LYS A 44 -3.94 -17.38 9.29
N ASP A 45 -3.28 -17.89 10.33
CA ASP A 45 -3.97 -18.43 11.50
C ASP A 45 -4.12 -17.41 12.65
N THR A 46 -3.21 -16.43 12.76
CA THR A 46 -3.12 -15.55 13.94
C THR A 46 -3.19 -14.07 13.58
N ALA A 47 -2.23 -13.57 12.79
CA ALA A 47 -2.03 -12.13 12.61
C ALA A 47 -2.85 -11.51 11.44
N GLY A 48 -3.36 -12.34 10.54
CA GLY A 48 -4.05 -11.90 9.33
C GLY A 48 -5.43 -11.32 9.60
N GLU A 49 -6.24 -11.93 10.46
CA GLU A 49 -7.56 -11.37 10.81
C GLU A 49 -7.44 -10.00 11.51
N PRO A 50 -6.61 -9.80 12.54
CA PRO A 50 -6.39 -8.47 13.14
C PRO A 50 -5.89 -7.44 12.12
N LEU A 51 -4.94 -7.82 11.25
CA LEU A 51 -4.44 -6.93 10.20
C LEU A 51 -5.53 -6.53 9.20
N TYR A 52 -6.35 -7.49 8.77
CA TYR A 52 -7.46 -7.22 7.86
C TYR A 52 -8.52 -6.32 8.51
N LYS A 53 -8.86 -6.58 9.77
CA LYS A 53 -9.79 -5.72 10.54
C LYS A 53 -9.24 -4.31 10.69
N LEU A 54 -7.95 -4.15 10.98
CA LEU A 54 -7.30 -2.83 11.04
C LEU A 54 -7.38 -2.11 9.70
N PHE A 55 -7.00 -2.78 8.60
CA PHE A 55 -7.12 -2.22 7.25
C PHE A 55 -8.55 -1.78 6.94
N ARG A 56 -9.54 -2.64 7.19
CA ARG A 56 -10.96 -2.33 6.96
C ARG A 56 -11.46 -1.19 7.84
N ALA A 57 -11.03 -1.13 9.10
CA ALA A 57 -11.40 -0.05 10.02
C ALA A 57 -10.85 1.29 9.55
N ILE A 58 -9.58 1.34 9.13
CA ILE A 58 -8.96 2.56 8.58
C ILE A 58 -9.71 3.01 7.33
N LYS A 59 -9.89 2.11 6.37
CA LYS A 59 -10.59 2.40 5.11
C LYS A 59 -12.01 2.92 5.38
N HIS A 60 -12.77 2.21 6.19
CA HIS A 60 -14.13 2.60 6.55
C HIS A 60 -14.19 3.95 7.27
N GLN A 61 -13.23 4.24 8.16
CA GLN A 61 -13.19 5.51 8.88
C GLN A 61 -12.84 6.68 7.97
N ILE A 62 -11.95 6.49 6.99
CA ILE A 62 -11.62 7.50 5.96
C ILE A 62 -12.86 7.80 5.12
N GLU A 63 -13.54 6.76 4.62
CA GLU A 63 -14.66 6.87 3.68
C GLU A 63 -15.97 7.40 4.29
N LYS A 64 -16.06 7.51 5.62
CA LYS A 64 -17.15 8.22 6.32
C LYS A 64 -17.16 9.72 6.07
N GLY A 65 -16.05 10.28 5.60
CA GLY A 65 -15.91 11.71 5.32
C GLY A 65 -15.41 11.98 3.91
N PRO A 66 -15.42 13.25 3.48
CA PRO A 66 -14.97 13.62 2.14
C PRO A 66 -13.51 13.24 1.89
N VAL A 67 -13.25 12.74 0.69
CA VAL A 67 -11.92 12.44 0.17
C VAL A 67 -11.75 13.15 -1.18
N ASP A 68 -10.76 14.03 -1.29
CA ASP A 68 -10.44 14.69 -2.55
C ASP A 68 -9.82 13.68 -3.53
N ALA A 69 -10.38 13.58 -4.73
CA ALA A 69 -9.99 12.56 -5.71
C ALA A 69 -8.67 12.89 -6.41
N GLN A 70 -8.28 14.16 -6.43
CA GLN A 70 -7.07 14.66 -7.09
C GLN A 70 -5.93 14.84 -6.10
N LEU A 71 -6.18 15.54 -4.98
CA LEU A 71 -5.17 15.81 -3.96
C LEU A 71 -4.95 14.65 -2.98
N LYS A 72 -5.82 13.63 -3.00
CA LYS A 72 -5.77 12.48 -2.08
C LYS A 72 -5.74 12.92 -0.61
N LYS A 73 -6.49 13.97 -0.30
CA LYS A 73 -6.68 14.48 1.07
C LYS A 73 -8.04 14.04 1.61
N ALA A 74 -8.11 13.74 2.90
CA ALA A 74 -9.34 13.27 3.53
C ALA A 74 -9.65 14.02 4.82
N LYS A 75 -10.95 14.12 5.14
CA LYS A 75 -11.41 14.72 6.39
C LYS A 75 -11.05 13.88 7.62
N TYR A 76 -11.12 12.55 7.47
CA TYR A 76 -10.77 11.58 8.49
C TYR A 76 -9.56 10.79 8.04
N THR A 77 -8.41 11.02 8.65
CA THR A 77 -7.15 10.32 8.36
C THR A 77 -6.28 10.34 9.61
N LEU A 78 -5.26 9.47 9.67
CA LEU A 78 -4.21 9.54 10.69
C LEU A 78 -3.01 10.39 10.23
N ASN A 79 -2.94 10.73 8.94
CA ASN A 79 -1.85 11.50 8.35
C ASN A 79 -2.16 12.99 8.36
N ASP A 80 -1.33 13.80 9.02
CA ASP A 80 -1.50 15.24 9.17
C ASP A 80 -1.38 16.01 7.84
N THR A 81 -0.43 15.62 6.99
CA THR A 81 -0.23 16.23 5.66
C THR A 81 -1.37 15.92 4.68
N GLY A 82 -2.13 14.85 4.95
CA GLY A 82 -3.27 14.40 4.15
C GLY A 82 -4.62 14.95 4.61
N LEU A 83 -4.67 15.90 5.55
CA LEU A 83 -5.92 16.46 6.04
C LEU A 83 -6.58 17.40 5.03
N LEU A 84 -7.88 17.20 4.83
CA LEU A 84 -8.74 18.09 4.06
C LEU A 84 -9.21 19.28 4.91
N GLY A 85 -9.38 20.44 4.26
CA GLY A 85 -9.86 21.67 4.88
C GLY A 85 -11.27 21.60 5.49
N ASP A 86 -11.59 22.54 6.36
CA ASP A 86 -12.88 22.65 7.06
C ASP A 86 -14.02 23.20 6.19
N ASP A 87 -13.67 23.81 5.07
CA ASP A 87 -14.57 24.44 4.10
C ASP A 87 -15.43 23.44 3.31
N VAL A 88 -15.14 22.13 3.43
CA VAL A 88 -15.91 21.08 2.75
C VAL A 88 -17.07 20.60 3.62
N GLU A 89 -18.24 21.19 3.36
CA GLU A 89 -19.53 20.68 3.82
C GLU A 89 -19.97 19.45 3.02
N TYR A 90 -20.62 18.50 3.69
CA TYR A 90 -21.08 17.27 3.05
C TYR A 90 -22.31 16.70 3.77
N ILE A 91 -23.09 15.92 3.02
CA ILE A 91 -24.30 15.23 3.48
C ILE A 91 -24.13 13.76 3.13
N VAL A 92 -24.49 12.88 4.07
CA VAL A 92 -24.55 11.43 3.84
C VAL A 92 -25.85 11.12 3.13
N LEU A 93 -25.76 10.40 2.01
CA LEU A 93 -26.89 9.92 1.22
C LEU A 93 -26.90 8.39 1.25
N THR A 94 -28.07 7.79 1.18
CA THR A 94 -28.28 6.36 0.95
C THR A 94 -28.85 6.17 -0.45
N LEU A 95 -28.08 5.57 -1.36
CA LEU A 95 -28.55 5.23 -2.70
C LEU A 95 -29.21 3.86 -2.70
N GLN A 96 -30.30 3.71 -3.47
CA GLN A 96 -30.97 2.44 -3.72
C GLN A 96 -30.41 1.86 -5.02
N VAL A 97 -29.46 0.94 -4.91
CA VAL A 97 -28.72 0.41 -6.08
C VAL A 97 -29.40 -0.83 -6.64
N LEU A 98 -29.69 -0.79 -7.94
CA LEU A 98 -30.08 -1.94 -8.75
C LEU A 98 -28.91 -2.36 -9.64
N VAL A 99 -28.61 -3.66 -9.74
CA VAL A 99 -27.56 -4.18 -10.62
C VAL A 99 -28.20 -4.79 -11.87
N GLN A 100 -27.87 -4.26 -13.04
CA GLN A 100 -28.44 -4.75 -14.29
C GLN A 100 -27.99 -6.19 -14.54
N GLY A 101 -28.98 -7.10 -14.64
CA GLY A 101 -28.75 -8.52 -14.94
C GLY A 101 -28.60 -9.42 -13.72
N GLU A 102 -28.54 -8.89 -12.50
CA GLU A 102 -28.43 -9.69 -11.26
C GLU A 102 -29.76 -9.84 -10.49
N GLY A 103 -30.88 -9.37 -11.05
CA GLY A 103 -32.23 -9.49 -10.46
C GLY A 103 -32.79 -8.16 -9.95
N PRO A 104 -33.97 -8.18 -9.29
CA PRO A 104 -34.64 -6.98 -8.79
C PRO A 104 -34.12 -6.50 -7.43
N ASP A 105 -33.10 -7.16 -6.87
CA ASP A 105 -32.63 -6.88 -5.51
C ASP A 105 -32.01 -5.48 -5.42
N ILE A 106 -32.53 -4.69 -4.48
CA ILE A 106 -32.05 -3.35 -4.21
C ILE A 106 -31.05 -3.40 -3.06
N THR A 107 -29.84 -2.93 -3.32
CA THR A 107 -28.78 -2.81 -2.31
C THR A 107 -28.65 -1.36 -1.84
N PRO A 108 -28.94 -1.05 -0.57
CA PRO A 108 -28.72 0.29 -0.03
C PRO A 108 -27.22 0.55 0.16
N VAL A 109 -26.72 1.65 -0.38
CA VAL A 109 -25.30 2.05 -0.31
C VAL A 109 -25.18 3.47 0.24
N LYS A 110 -24.40 3.63 1.32
CA LYS A 110 -24.11 4.95 1.89
C LYS A 110 -22.95 5.62 1.15
N VAL A 111 -23.17 6.85 0.73
CA VAL A 111 -22.23 7.70 -0.01
C VAL A 111 -22.33 9.14 0.50
N LEU A 112 -21.46 10.02 0.03
CA LEU A 112 -21.49 11.45 0.33
C LEU A 112 -21.93 12.20 -0.91
N ASN A 113 -22.70 13.27 -0.73
CA ASN A 113 -23.09 14.14 -1.84
C ASN A 113 -21.87 14.75 -2.58
N CYS A 114 -20.74 14.90 -1.88
CA CYS A 114 -19.48 15.38 -2.42
C CYS A 114 -18.57 14.27 -2.96
N ASP A 115 -18.99 13.01 -3.02
CA ASP A 115 -18.19 11.97 -3.69
C ASP A 115 -18.24 12.18 -5.20
N THR A 116 -17.11 11.97 -5.90
CA THR A 116 -17.10 11.90 -7.37
C THR A 116 -17.88 10.68 -7.85
N ILE A 117 -18.26 10.66 -9.13
CA ILE A 117 -18.99 9.51 -9.68
C ILE A 117 -18.13 8.24 -9.63
N SER A 118 -16.82 8.34 -9.85
CA SER A 118 -15.91 7.20 -9.66
C SER A 118 -15.87 6.72 -8.21
N GLN A 119 -15.80 7.62 -7.23
CA GLN A 119 -15.85 7.24 -5.80
C GLN A 119 -17.19 6.59 -5.43
N VAL A 120 -18.30 7.07 -5.99
CA VAL A 120 -19.63 6.45 -5.81
C VAL A 120 -19.64 5.04 -6.40
N LYS A 121 -19.14 4.86 -7.63
CA LYS A 121 -19.01 3.53 -8.26
C LYS A 121 -18.17 2.59 -7.40
N GLU A 122 -17.02 3.03 -6.87
CA GLU A 122 -16.18 2.25 -5.96
C GLU A 122 -16.95 1.78 -4.72
N LYS A 123 -17.65 2.69 -4.04
CA LYS A 123 -18.47 2.37 -2.84
C LYS A 123 -19.60 1.41 -3.17
N ILE A 124 -20.25 1.57 -4.32
CA ILE A 124 -21.30 0.66 -4.80
C ILE A 124 -20.73 -0.73 -5.06
N ILE A 125 -19.64 -0.82 -5.84
CA ILE A 125 -18.98 -2.10 -6.19
C ILE A 125 -18.55 -2.81 -4.91
N GLU A 126 -17.98 -2.10 -3.94
CA GLU A 126 -17.56 -2.70 -2.68
C GLU A 126 -18.73 -3.26 -1.87
N GLN A 127 -19.88 -2.57 -1.83
CA GLN A 127 -21.02 -3.01 -1.05
C GLN A 127 -21.78 -4.16 -1.73
N VAL A 128 -22.00 -4.06 -3.05
CA VAL A 128 -22.67 -5.09 -3.86
C VAL A 128 -21.83 -6.38 -3.88
N TYR A 129 -20.53 -6.26 -4.14
CA TYR A 129 -19.62 -7.42 -4.27
C TYR A 129 -18.78 -7.65 -3.01
N LYS A 130 -19.30 -7.32 -1.83
CA LYS A 130 -18.57 -7.39 -0.55
C LYS A 130 -17.97 -8.76 -0.21
N ASN A 131 -18.58 -9.83 -0.72
CA ASN A 131 -18.17 -11.22 -0.51
C ASN A 131 -17.18 -11.74 -1.57
N LEU A 132 -16.86 -10.93 -2.58
CA LEU A 132 -15.88 -11.28 -3.62
C LEU A 132 -14.51 -10.68 -3.30
N PRO A 133 -13.41 -11.38 -3.63
CA PRO A 133 -12.06 -10.81 -3.65
C PRO A 133 -11.99 -9.59 -4.58
N HIS A 134 -11.13 -8.61 -4.28
CA HIS A 134 -11.07 -7.36 -5.04
C HIS A 134 -10.78 -7.60 -6.54
N SER A 135 -9.87 -8.51 -6.88
CA SER A 135 -9.52 -8.85 -8.28
C SER A 135 -10.67 -9.40 -9.12
N GLN A 136 -11.72 -9.93 -8.50
CA GLN A 136 -12.89 -10.49 -9.18
C GLN A 136 -14.02 -9.48 -9.37
N ARG A 137 -13.92 -8.30 -8.75
CA ARG A 137 -14.93 -7.25 -8.86
C ARG A 137 -14.80 -6.52 -10.19
N PRO A 138 -15.90 -5.97 -10.74
CA PRO A 138 -15.81 -5.08 -11.88
C PRO A 138 -14.94 -3.87 -11.55
N LYS A 139 -14.17 -3.37 -12.54
CA LYS A 139 -13.42 -2.12 -12.41
C LYS A 139 -14.37 -0.93 -12.57
N VAL A 140 -14.02 0.21 -11.97
CA VAL A 140 -14.79 1.45 -12.04
C VAL A 140 -15.10 1.86 -13.49
N ASP A 141 -14.12 1.74 -14.38
CA ASP A 141 -14.25 2.10 -15.80
C ASP A 141 -15.06 1.09 -16.61
N SER A 142 -15.24 -0.13 -16.09
CA SER A 142 -16.02 -1.18 -16.74
C SER A 142 -17.51 -1.14 -16.42
N VAL A 143 -17.95 -0.14 -15.64
CA VAL A 143 -19.35 0.02 -15.25
C VAL A 143 -19.86 1.44 -15.50
N THR A 144 -21.12 1.52 -15.87
CA THR A 144 -21.90 2.76 -15.96
C THR A 144 -22.82 2.88 -14.75
N LEU A 145 -23.03 4.12 -14.31
CA LEU A 145 -23.94 4.44 -13.22
C LEU A 145 -25.04 5.34 -13.78
N GLU A 146 -26.27 4.83 -13.79
CA GLU A 146 -27.45 5.55 -14.29
C GLU A 146 -28.32 5.96 -13.11
N TRP A 147 -28.62 7.25 -12.97
CA TRP A 147 -29.58 7.75 -11.98
C TRP A 147 -30.98 7.84 -12.60
N ARG A 148 -32.00 7.33 -11.89
CA ARG A 148 -33.40 7.31 -12.36
C ARG A 148 -34.32 8.11 -11.42
N PRO A 149 -34.47 9.44 -11.60
CA PRO A 149 -35.43 10.23 -10.85
C PRO A 149 -36.89 10.06 -11.30
N GLY A 150 -37.12 9.37 -12.43
CA GLY A 150 -38.44 9.16 -13.03
C GLY A 150 -38.40 8.17 -14.19
N SER A 151 -39.17 8.40 -15.25
CA SER A 151 -39.18 7.54 -16.46
C SER A 151 -37.93 7.65 -17.32
N THR A 152 -37.19 8.76 -17.23
CA THR A 152 -35.95 8.99 -17.94
C THR A 152 -34.76 8.82 -17.01
N GLY A 153 -33.80 7.99 -17.40
CA GLY A 153 -32.53 7.84 -16.71
C GLY A 153 -31.45 8.78 -17.24
N GLN A 154 -30.52 9.15 -16.37
CA GLN A 154 -29.34 9.94 -16.71
C GLN A 154 -28.08 9.16 -16.33
N ILE A 155 -27.18 8.96 -17.29
CA ILE A 155 -25.86 8.37 -17.01
C ILE A 155 -25.00 9.43 -16.33
N LEU A 156 -24.40 9.08 -15.21
CA LEU A 156 -23.50 9.92 -14.45
C LEU A 156 -22.05 9.60 -14.82
N SER A 157 -21.24 10.63 -14.99
CA SER A 157 -19.78 10.53 -15.17
C SER A 157 -19.04 11.61 -14.38
N ASP A 158 -17.73 11.40 -14.18
CA ASP A 158 -16.85 12.37 -13.51
C ASP A 158 -16.69 13.67 -14.32
N LEU A 159 -16.74 13.57 -15.65
CA LEU A 159 -16.73 14.72 -16.56
C LEU A 159 -17.75 14.47 -17.67
N ASP A 160 -18.55 15.49 -17.98
CA ASP A 160 -19.50 15.50 -19.09
C ASP A 160 -19.74 16.93 -19.60
N VAL A 161 -20.70 17.08 -20.51
CA VAL A 161 -21.10 18.39 -21.05
C VAL A 161 -21.70 19.34 -20.01
N THR A 162 -22.08 18.84 -18.84
CA THR A 162 -22.65 19.62 -17.74
C THR A 162 -21.58 20.08 -16.75
N SER A 163 -20.35 19.57 -16.84
CA SER A 163 -19.26 19.89 -15.91
C SER A 163 -18.96 21.38 -15.82
N GLN A 164 -18.81 21.86 -14.59
CA GLN A 164 -18.55 23.27 -14.31
C GLN A 164 -17.12 23.64 -14.70
N LYS A 165 -16.99 24.67 -15.55
CA LYS A 165 -15.71 25.24 -15.98
C LYS A 165 -15.45 26.58 -15.30
N GLU A 166 -14.31 26.69 -14.64
CA GLU A 166 -13.79 27.87 -13.96
C GLU A 166 -12.45 28.29 -14.58
N GLY A 167 -12.49 29.10 -15.63
CA GLY A 167 -11.28 29.46 -16.38
C GLY A 167 -10.65 28.23 -17.04
N ARG A 168 -9.39 27.91 -16.71
CA ARG A 168 -8.69 26.70 -17.18
C ARG A 168 -9.00 25.44 -16.40
N TRP A 169 -9.82 25.55 -15.34
CA TRP A 169 -10.13 24.45 -14.45
C TRP A 169 -11.51 23.88 -14.73
N ARG A 170 -11.62 22.55 -14.75
CA ARG A 170 -12.89 21.82 -14.73
C ARG A 170 -13.06 21.13 -13.39
N ARG A 171 -14.24 21.30 -12.80
CA ARG A 171 -14.60 20.60 -11.57
C ARG A 171 -15.13 19.21 -11.91
N ILE A 172 -14.60 18.20 -11.22
CA ILE A 172 -15.10 16.82 -11.32
C ILE A 172 -16.51 16.77 -10.75
N ASN A 173 -17.43 16.15 -11.51
CA ASN A 173 -18.83 16.03 -11.15
C ASN A 173 -19.01 15.11 -9.92
N THR A 174 -19.90 15.50 -9.03
CA THR A 174 -20.26 14.79 -7.81
C THR A 174 -21.76 14.49 -7.78
N LEU A 175 -22.25 13.74 -6.80
CA LEU A 175 -23.71 13.58 -6.62
C LEU A 175 -24.43 14.91 -6.39
N ALA A 176 -23.79 15.86 -5.71
CA ALA A 176 -24.31 17.20 -5.49
C ALA A 176 -24.41 17.99 -6.81
N HIS A 177 -23.46 17.81 -7.75
CA HIS A 177 -23.52 18.42 -9.08
C HIS A 177 -24.79 18.03 -9.84
N TYR A 178 -25.15 16.75 -9.81
CA TYR A 178 -26.37 16.23 -10.43
C TYR A 178 -27.62 16.38 -9.55
N ASN A 179 -27.50 17.00 -8.37
CA ASN A 179 -28.58 17.17 -7.40
C ASN A 179 -29.27 15.84 -7.00
N VAL A 180 -28.48 14.77 -6.89
CA VAL A 180 -28.97 13.46 -6.44
C VAL A 180 -29.37 13.55 -4.97
N ARG A 181 -30.60 13.11 -4.67
CA ARG A 181 -31.17 13.17 -3.32
C ARG A 181 -30.99 11.86 -2.56
N ASP A 182 -31.24 11.92 -1.25
CA ASP A 182 -31.27 10.72 -0.41
C ASP A 182 -32.35 9.74 -0.89
N ASN A 183 -32.06 8.44 -0.80
CA ASN A 183 -32.87 7.33 -1.32
C ASN A 183 -33.09 7.34 -2.85
N ALA A 184 -32.26 8.08 -3.60
CA ALA A 184 -32.29 8.01 -5.06
C ALA A 184 -32.00 6.59 -5.58
N THR A 185 -32.76 6.17 -6.59
CA THR A 185 -32.52 4.90 -7.29
C THR A 185 -31.45 5.09 -8.36
N VAL A 186 -30.44 4.24 -8.32
CA VAL A 186 -29.37 4.19 -9.31
C VAL A 186 -29.23 2.77 -9.85
N VAL A 187 -28.86 2.65 -11.13
CA VAL A 187 -28.63 1.38 -11.79
C VAL A 187 -27.15 1.27 -12.13
N LEU A 188 -26.51 0.22 -11.62
CA LEU A 188 -25.16 -0.16 -11.99
C LEU A 188 -25.23 -1.17 -13.14
N SER A 189 -24.57 -0.88 -14.24
CA SER A 189 -24.54 -1.75 -15.42
C SER A 189 -23.12 -1.92 -15.92
N ARG A 190 -22.78 -3.10 -16.44
CA ARG A 190 -21.49 -3.29 -17.11
C ARG A 190 -21.52 -2.58 -18.45
N VAL A 191 -20.41 -1.94 -18.81
CA VAL A 191 -20.20 -1.41 -20.16
C VAL A 191 -20.24 -2.61 -21.10
N GLN A 192 -21.33 -2.79 -21.85
CA GLN A 192 -21.33 -3.67 -23.00
C GLN A 192 -20.42 -3.00 -24.02
N HIS A 193 -19.38 -3.68 -24.50
CA HIS A 193 -18.55 -3.18 -25.60
C HIS A 193 -19.43 -3.00 -26.84
N THR A 194 -20.09 -1.85 -26.94
CA THR A 194 -20.42 -1.20 -28.20
C THR A 194 -19.50 -0.01 -28.27
N GLN A 195 -18.40 -0.18 -29.01
CA GLN A 195 -17.75 0.93 -29.70
C GLN A 195 -18.83 1.64 -30.51
N GLN A 196 -19.48 2.64 -29.93
CA GLN A 196 -20.29 3.60 -30.64
C GLN A 196 -20.32 4.90 -29.83
N SER A 197 -19.67 5.90 -30.46
CA SER A 197 -19.88 7.34 -30.31
C SER A 197 -19.30 8.11 -29.12
N TYR A 198 -18.05 7.84 -28.69
CA TYR A 198 -17.18 8.91 -28.13
C TYR A 198 -15.67 8.75 -28.45
N ASP A 199 -15.21 7.60 -29.00
CA ASP A 199 -13.78 7.34 -29.28
C ASP A 199 -13.33 7.51 -30.74
N GLN A 200 -14.19 7.98 -31.66
CA GLN A 200 -13.74 8.23 -33.05
C GLN A 200 -12.87 9.49 -33.24
N ASN A 201 -12.55 10.22 -32.17
CA ASN A 201 -11.59 11.32 -32.24
C ASN A 201 -10.19 10.95 -31.72
N HIS A 202 -9.98 9.79 -31.08
CA HIS A 202 -8.73 9.58 -30.36
C HIS A 202 -7.50 9.32 -31.26
N ASP A 203 -7.69 8.83 -32.49
CA ASP A 203 -6.59 8.51 -33.43
C ASP A 203 -6.13 9.69 -34.31
N ASN A 204 -6.80 10.85 -34.24
CA ASN A 204 -6.38 12.07 -34.96
C ASN A 204 -5.86 13.17 -34.01
N HIS A 205 -5.74 12.88 -32.71
CA HIS A 205 -5.35 13.86 -31.69
C HIS A 205 -3.85 13.85 -31.34
N GLU A 206 -3.07 12.83 -31.73
CA GLU A 206 -1.64 12.80 -31.39
C GLU A 206 -0.79 13.82 -32.18
N GLU A 207 -1.24 14.27 -33.36
CA GLU A 207 -0.49 15.25 -34.17
C GLU A 207 -0.97 16.71 -34.01
N ARG A 208 -2.03 16.97 -33.23
CA ARG A 208 -2.61 18.34 -33.08
C ARG A 208 -2.56 18.92 -31.66
N ASN A 209 -2.08 18.17 -30.67
CA ASN A 209 -2.14 18.51 -29.24
C ASN A 209 -0.94 19.33 -28.69
N ALA A 210 -0.20 20.07 -29.53
CA ALA A 210 0.88 20.94 -29.06
C ALA A 210 0.44 22.39 -28.77
N LEU A 211 -0.83 22.76 -29.02
CA LEU A 211 -1.27 24.17 -29.03
C LEU A 211 -2.62 24.48 -28.33
N LEU A 212 -3.21 23.52 -27.62
CA LEU A 212 -4.37 23.75 -26.75
C LEU A 212 -4.00 23.29 -25.34
N GLU A 213 -3.99 24.20 -24.36
CA GLU A 213 -3.81 23.84 -22.95
C GLU A 213 -4.92 22.87 -22.54
N ASP A 214 -4.57 21.63 -22.17
CA ASP A 214 -5.52 20.68 -21.58
C ASP A 214 -6.15 21.32 -20.33
N ASP A 215 -7.49 21.38 -20.30
CA ASP A 215 -8.24 21.89 -19.16
C ASP A 215 -7.84 21.09 -17.90
N LYS A 216 -7.31 21.77 -16.86
CA LYS A 216 -6.90 21.14 -15.60
C LYS A 216 -8.12 20.70 -14.80
N VAL A 217 -8.03 19.60 -14.05
CA VAL A 217 -9.18 19.05 -13.28
C VAL A 217 -8.97 19.15 -11.77
N PHE A 218 -10.02 19.48 -11.02
CA PHE A 218 -10.00 19.48 -9.54
C PHE A 218 -11.30 18.89 -8.97
N HIS A 219 -11.26 18.41 -7.72
CA HIS A 219 -12.43 17.85 -7.04
C HIS A 219 -13.02 18.82 -5.99
N LEU A 220 -12.47 18.81 -4.77
CA LEU A 220 -12.97 19.60 -3.64
C LEU A 220 -12.15 20.86 -3.46
N VAL A 221 -10.82 20.73 -3.60
CA VAL A 221 -9.87 21.82 -3.37
C VAL A 221 -9.02 22.02 -4.62
N ARG A 222 -8.87 23.27 -5.06
CA ARG A 222 -7.93 23.61 -6.13
C ARG A 222 -6.49 23.57 -5.61
N PRO A 223 -5.53 23.01 -6.38
CA PRO A 223 -4.11 23.10 -6.04
C PRO A 223 -3.69 24.56 -5.83
N ALA A 224 -2.91 24.81 -4.77
CA ALA A 224 -2.56 26.16 -4.34
C ALA A 224 -1.61 26.89 -5.32
N ASP A 225 -0.86 26.13 -6.13
CA ASP A 225 0.29 26.61 -6.89
C ASP A 225 -0.03 27.61 -8.01
N GLU A 226 -1.30 27.97 -8.22
CA GLU A 226 -1.72 28.95 -9.24
C GLU A 226 -2.56 30.11 -8.72
N LEU A 227 -3.00 30.08 -7.46
CA LEU A 227 -3.76 31.20 -6.88
C LEU A 227 -2.88 32.45 -6.68
N ASP A 228 -1.56 32.28 -6.67
CA ASP A 228 -0.59 33.35 -6.48
C ASP A 228 -0.23 34.14 -7.75
N GLU A 229 -0.51 33.62 -8.97
CA GLU A 229 -0.26 34.37 -10.21
C GLU A 229 -1.26 35.53 -10.40
N MET A 230 -2.50 35.38 -9.92
CA MET A 230 -3.52 36.43 -10.06
C MET A 230 -3.43 37.51 -8.97
N LYS A 231 -2.72 37.24 -7.86
CA LYS A 231 -2.62 38.16 -6.71
C LYS A 231 -1.23 38.76 -6.47
N SER A 232 -0.18 38.24 -7.09
CA SER A 232 1.18 38.77 -6.94
C SER A 232 1.48 39.97 -7.87
N LYS A 233 0.70 41.05 -7.72
CA LYS A 233 1.11 42.42 -8.07
C LYS A 233 0.96 43.33 -6.87
N ARG A 234 1.58 42.99 -5.74
CA ARG A 234 2.07 43.91 -4.69
C ARG A 234 2.76 43.12 -3.58
N GLY A 235 4.09 43.14 -3.63
CA GLY A 235 4.98 43.09 -2.46
C GLY A 235 4.91 41.89 -1.52
N SER A 236 5.92 41.02 -1.60
CA SER A 236 6.88 40.76 -0.51
C SER A 236 7.47 39.35 -0.63
N ILE A 237 8.76 39.30 -0.94
CA ILE A 237 9.59 38.10 -0.88
C ILE A 237 9.98 37.90 0.59
N LYS A 238 9.18 37.15 1.35
CA LYS A 238 9.59 36.45 2.57
C LYS A 238 8.41 35.64 3.12
N ASP A 239 8.36 34.35 2.76
CA ASP A 239 8.23 33.27 3.75
C ASP A 239 8.40 31.91 3.07
N LYS A 240 9.66 31.45 3.09
CA LYS A 240 10.02 30.04 2.91
C LYS A 240 9.61 29.28 4.18
N SER A 241 8.94 28.16 4.00
CA SER A 241 8.99 27.01 4.93
C SER A 241 8.65 27.32 6.40
N MET A 242 7.45 27.81 6.67
CA MET A 242 6.84 27.60 7.99
C MET A 242 6.00 26.33 7.92
N THR A 243 6.43 25.30 8.64
CA THR A 243 5.59 24.20 9.10
C THR A 243 4.33 24.83 9.70
N LYS A 244 3.25 24.95 8.91
CA LYS A 244 2.01 25.53 9.40
C LYS A 244 1.56 24.62 10.53
N ALA A 245 1.68 25.13 11.77
CA ALA A 245 1.22 24.43 12.95
C ALA A 245 -0.18 23.91 12.66
N ILE A 246 -0.38 22.60 12.87
CA ILE A 246 -1.68 21.95 12.71
C ILE A 246 -2.66 22.77 13.55
N THR A 247 -3.67 23.36 12.91
CA THR A 247 -4.68 24.11 13.65
C THR A 247 -5.35 23.17 14.66
N GLU A 248 -5.78 23.70 15.80
CA GLU A 248 -6.35 22.91 16.89
C GLU A 248 -7.52 22.00 16.45
N ILE A 249 -8.25 22.44 15.42
CA ILE A 249 -9.34 21.69 14.78
C ILE A 249 -8.83 20.43 14.07
N TYR A 250 -7.74 20.54 13.32
CA TYR A 250 -7.11 19.40 12.65
C TYR A 250 -6.53 18.39 13.64
N LEU A 251 -5.95 18.85 14.75
CA LEU A 251 -5.47 17.98 15.81
C LEU A 251 -6.62 17.17 16.45
N THR A 252 -7.76 17.82 16.70
CA THR A 252 -8.95 17.16 17.27
C THR A 252 -9.47 16.06 16.35
N ARG A 253 -9.42 16.25 15.02
CA ARG A 253 -9.78 15.21 14.05
C ARG A 253 -8.83 14.03 14.07
N LEU A 254 -7.52 14.28 14.05
CA LEU A 254 -6.50 13.22 14.15
C LEU A 254 -6.71 12.38 15.41
N LEU A 255 -6.94 13.04 16.55
CA LEU A 255 -7.21 12.38 17.83
C LEU A 255 -8.51 11.55 17.80
N SER A 256 -9.57 12.06 17.19
CA SER A 256 -10.85 11.34 17.04
C SER A 256 -10.69 10.08 16.18
N VAL A 257 -10.00 10.19 15.04
CA VAL A 257 -9.71 9.05 14.15
C VAL A 257 -8.83 8.03 14.87
N LYS A 258 -7.76 8.48 15.53
CA LYS A 258 -6.90 7.62 16.36
C LYS A 258 -7.69 6.89 17.44
N GLY A 259 -8.55 7.61 18.17
CA GLY A 259 -9.40 7.00 19.21
C GLY A 259 -10.32 5.91 18.65
N THR A 260 -10.91 6.13 17.47
CA THR A 260 -11.77 5.15 16.80
C THR A 260 -11.02 3.89 16.37
N LEU A 261 -9.77 4.05 15.93
CA LEU A 261 -8.94 2.96 15.40
C LEU A 261 -8.11 2.25 16.48
N GLN A 262 -8.06 2.79 17.70
CA GLN A 262 -7.15 2.37 18.76
C GLN A 262 -7.23 0.87 19.05
N GLN A 263 -8.43 0.32 19.25
CA GLN A 263 -8.60 -1.10 19.56
C GLN A 263 -8.06 -2.00 18.45
N PHE A 264 -8.26 -1.63 17.18
CA PHE A 264 -7.74 -2.41 16.04
C PHE A 264 -6.21 -2.38 15.96
N VAL A 265 -5.60 -1.24 16.31
CA VAL A 265 -4.14 -1.11 16.41
C VAL A 265 -3.62 -1.98 17.55
N ASP A 266 -4.25 -1.92 18.73
CA ASP A 266 -3.89 -2.72 19.89
C ASP A 266 -4.01 -4.22 19.62
N ASP A 267 -5.11 -4.65 18.98
CA ASP A 267 -5.35 -6.04 18.62
C ASP A 267 -4.29 -6.56 17.64
N PHE A 268 -3.96 -5.77 16.61
CA PHE A 268 -2.89 -6.14 15.69
C PHE A 268 -1.53 -6.21 16.40
N PHE A 269 -1.16 -5.21 17.20
CA PHE A 269 0.13 -5.20 17.90
C PHE A 269 0.23 -6.36 18.88
N ARG A 270 -0.84 -6.69 19.61
CA ARG A 270 -0.90 -7.87 20.47
C ARG A 270 -0.75 -9.15 19.65
N SER A 271 -1.44 -9.28 18.52
CA SER A 271 -1.36 -10.50 17.69
C SER A 271 0.05 -10.82 17.19
N VAL A 272 0.89 -9.80 16.95
CA VAL A 272 2.27 -9.99 16.46
C VAL A 272 3.33 -9.96 17.57
N LEU A 273 3.03 -9.39 18.74
CA LEU A 273 3.96 -9.25 19.87
C LEU A 273 3.61 -10.14 21.08
N CYS A 274 2.51 -10.89 21.06
CA CYS A 274 2.13 -11.72 22.21
C CYS A 274 3.00 -12.98 22.34
N SER A 275 3.55 -13.18 23.55
CA SER A 275 4.35 -14.35 23.94
C SER A 275 3.52 -15.62 24.19
N GLY A 276 2.19 -15.50 24.31
CA GLY A 276 1.28 -16.63 24.57
C GLY A 276 0.88 -17.44 23.33
N THR A 277 1.11 -16.91 22.12
CA THR A 277 0.96 -17.63 20.86
C THR A 277 2.27 -18.31 20.50
N SER A 278 2.23 -19.52 19.90
CA SER A 278 3.44 -20.22 19.44
C SER A 278 4.23 -19.32 18.48
N VAL A 279 5.38 -18.83 18.91
CA VAL A 279 6.28 -18.05 18.05
C VAL A 279 6.78 -18.97 16.92
N PRO A 280 6.67 -18.57 15.64
CA PRO A 280 7.10 -19.43 14.55
C PRO A 280 8.59 -19.81 14.68
N PRO A 281 8.98 -21.07 14.40
CA PRO A 281 10.38 -21.50 14.53
C PRO A 281 11.37 -20.63 13.76
N ALA A 282 10.96 -20.13 12.59
CA ALA A 282 11.74 -19.21 11.78
C ALA A 282 12.07 -17.89 12.50
N VAL A 283 11.15 -17.36 13.31
CA VAL A 283 11.42 -16.15 14.12
C VAL A 283 12.48 -16.46 15.15
N LYS A 284 12.36 -17.56 15.90
CA LYS A 284 13.35 -17.95 16.91
C LYS A 284 14.72 -18.23 16.29
N TYR A 285 14.76 -19.06 15.25
CA TYR A 285 15.96 -19.42 14.51
C TYR A 285 16.69 -18.17 13.98
N PHE A 286 15.93 -17.20 13.45
CA PHE A 286 16.51 -15.98 12.91
C PHE A 286 16.87 -14.96 14.00
N PHE A 287 16.09 -14.87 15.08
CA PHE A 287 16.35 -13.98 16.20
C PHE A 287 17.66 -14.32 16.90
N ASP A 288 17.97 -15.62 17.07
CA ASP A 288 19.26 -16.07 17.60
C ASP A 288 20.45 -15.64 16.73
N PHE A 289 20.20 -15.26 15.47
CA PHE A 289 21.19 -14.74 14.54
C PHE A 289 21.23 -13.19 14.49
N LEU A 290 20.07 -12.51 14.57
CA LEU A 290 19.91 -11.04 14.52
C LEU A 290 18.69 -10.54 15.34
N ASP A 291 18.95 -9.90 16.48
CA ASP A 291 17.93 -9.38 17.43
C ASP A 291 16.89 -8.39 16.82
N ASP A 292 17.27 -7.50 15.90
CA ASP A 292 16.42 -6.35 15.51
C ASP A 292 15.60 -6.56 14.21
N LEU A 293 15.82 -7.66 13.49
CA LEU A 293 15.32 -7.81 12.12
C LEU A 293 13.89 -8.33 11.98
N PRO A 294 13.38 -9.22 12.88
CA PRO A 294 12.02 -9.75 12.76
C PRO A 294 10.91 -8.69 12.81
N LEU A 295 11.10 -7.58 13.55
CA LEU A 295 10.08 -6.53 13.64
C LEU A 295 9.99 -5.66 12.38
N ARG A 296 11.05 -5.61 11.56
CA ARG A 296 11.02 -4.88 10.28
C ARG A 296 10.15 -5.59 9.23
N PHE A 297 10.03 -6.92 9.32
CA PHE A 297 9.07 -7.66 8.50
C PHE A 297 7.64 -7.19 8.77
N TRP A 298 7.26 -7.03 10.04
CA TRP A 298 5.92 -6.59 10.42
C TRP A 298 5.59 -5.17 9.96
N VAL A 299 6.56 -4.25 9.97
CA VAL A 299 6.41 -2.92 9.36
C VAL A 299 6.07 -3.03 7.87
N ASN A 300 6.79 -3.89 7.14
CA ASN A 300 6.54 -4.07 5.71
C ASN A 300 5.16 -4.68 5.42
N ILE A 301 4.75 -5.67 6.20
CA ILE A 301 3.43 -6.29 6.11
C ILE A 301 2.31 -5.30 6.41
N LEU A 302 2.47 -4.49 7.47
CA LEU A 302 1.49 -3.48 7.85
C LEU A 302 1.32 -2.40 6.78
N LYS A 303 2.42 -1.97 6.14
CA LYS A 303 2.37 -1.01 5.03
C LYS A 303 1.79 -1.60 3.74
N ASN A 304 1.93 -2.90 3.53
CA ASN A 304 1.56 -3.54 2.26
C ASN A 304 0.54 -4.67 2.49
N PRO A 305 -0.70 -4.37 2.93
CA PRO A 305 -1.70 -5.41 3.17
C PRO A 305 -2.09 -6.17 1.90
N HIS A 306 -1.90 -5.58 0.72
CA HIS A 306 -2.11 -6.22 -0.58
C HIS A 306 -1.14 -7.38 -0.86
N PHE A 307 -0.04 -7.53 -0.09
CA PHE A 307 0.82 -8.71 -0.17
C PHE A 307 0.17 -9.96 0.42
N ILE A 308 -0.83 -9.79 1.30
CA ILE A 308 -1.51 -10.89 1.98
C ILE A 308 -2.94 -11.03 1.48
N PHE A 309 -3.63 -9.91 1.25
CA PHE A 309 -5.04 -9.89 0.91
C PHE A 309 -5.26 -9.38 -0.51
N ASP A 310 -6.27 -9.93 -1.18
CA ASP A 310 -6.78 -9.39 -2.44
C ASP A 310 -7.66 -8.16 -2.17
N VAL A 311 -6.99 -7.03 -1.94
CA VAL A 311 -7.59 -5.73 -1.60
C VAL A 311 -6.93 -4.61 -2.41
N HIS A 312 -7.69 -3.54 -2.65
CA HIS A 312 -7.15 -2.29 -3.14
C HIS A 312 -6.87 -1.35 -1.96
N VAL A 313 -5.67 -0.76 -1.95
CA VAL A 313 -5.23 0.21 -0.95
C VAL A 313 -5.14 1.56 -1.63
N SER A 314 -6.02 2.49 -1.25
CA SER A 314 -5.94 3.87 -1.74
C SER A 314 -4.79 4.61 -1.05
N GLU A 315 -4.28 5.66 -1.69
CA GLU A 315 -3.15 6.45 -1.16
C GLU A 315 -3.42 7.02 0.24
N VAL A 316 -4.66 7.40 0.54
CA VAL A 316 -5.05 7.93 1.86
C VAL A 316 -4.99 6.85 2.94
N VAL A 317 -5.42 5.62 2.58
CA VAL A 317 -5.34 4.46 3.47
C VAL A 317 -3.88 4.08 3.70
N ASP A 318 -3.06 4.05 2.64
CA ASP A 318 -1.63 3.78 2.73
C ASP A 318 -0.90 4.78 3.62
N ALA A 319 -1.22 6.07 3.51
CA ALA A 319 -0.66 7.10 4.37
C ALA A 319 -1.04 6.88 5.85
N SER A 320 -2.27 6.46 6.14
CA SER A 320 -2.70 6.14 7.51
C SER A 320 -2.05 4.86 8.05
N LEU A 321 -1.89 3.83 7.21
CA LEU A 321 -1.13 2.61 7.56
C LEU A 321 0.33 2.95 7.86
N SER A 322 0.92 3.86 7.09
CA SER A 322 2.30 4.33 7.30
C SER A 322 2.48 5.03 8.66
N VAL A 323 1.50 5.79 9.14
CA VAL A 323 1.51 6.38 10.48
C VAL A 323 1.55 5.30 11.56
N ILE A 324 0.69 4.27 11.46
CA ILE A 324 0.65 3.16 12.42
C ILE A 324 1.95 2.33 12.35
N ALA A 325 2.47 2.10 11.15
CA ALA A 325 3.72 1.38 10.93
C ALA A 325 4.92 2.13 11.52
N GLN A 326 4.93 3.46 11.43
CA GLN A 326 5.93 4.28 12.09
C GLN A 326 5.80 4.20 13.62
N THR A 327 4.59 4.20 14.18
CA THR A 327 4.38 3.98 15.62
C THR A 327 4.88 2.61 16.07
N PHE A 328 4.65 1.55 15.28
CA PHE A 328 5.22 0.23 15.55
C PHE A 328 6.75 0.25 15.53
N MET A 329 7.34 0.91 14.53
CA MET A 329 8.80 1.08 14.44
C MET A 329 9.36 1.85 15.63
N ASP A 330 8.69 2.91 16.08
CA ASP A 330 9.08 3.70 17.25
C ASP A 330 9.03 2.86 18.54
N ALA A 331 8.07 1.94 18.66
CA ALA A 331 7.98 0.99 19.77
C ALA A 331 9.17 0.01 19.80
N CYS A 332 9.83 -0.23 18.65
CA CYS A 332 11.02 -1.06 18.56
C CYS A 332 12.31 -0.31 18.95
N THR A 333 12.25 1.00 19.16
CA THR A 333 13.44 1.81 19.47
C THR A 333 13.74 1.82 20.97
N LYS A 334 15.01 1.61 21.32
CA LYS A 334 15.48 1.71 22.72
C LYS A 334 15.61 3.15 23.22
N THR A 335 15.65 4.14 22.30
CA THR A 335 15.81 5.54 22.68
C THR A 335 14.47 6.14 23.08
N GLU A 336 14.43 6.74 24.27
CA GLU A 336 13.33 7.62 24.64
C GLU A 336 13.46 8.94 23.88
N HIS A 337 12.45 9.28 23.11
CA HIS A 337 12.37 10.58 22.45
C HIS A 337 11.64 11.55 23.37
N LYS A 338 12.32 12.63 23.76
CA LYS A 338 11.67 13.77 24.39
C LYS A 338 10.78 14.45 23.36
N LEU A 339 9.47 14.44 23.61
CA LEU A 339 8.51 15.10 22.76
C LEU A 339 8.61 16.62 22.94
N SER A 340 8.64 17.32 21.82
CA SER A 340 8.62 18.77 21.72
C SER A 340 7.52 19.19 20.74
N ARG A 341 7.26 20.50 20.64
CA ARG A 341 6.31 21.05 19.66
C ARG A 341 6.71 20.77 18.21
N ASP A 342 8.00 20.55 17.96
CA ASP A 342 8.56 20.26 16.63
C ASP A 342 8.62 18.75 16.34
N SER A 343 8.14 17.91 17.26
CA SER A 343 8.09 16.47 17.04
C SER A 343 7.08 16.11 15.95
N PRO A 344 7.37 15.12 15.09
CA PRO A 344 6.44 14.66 14.06
C PRO A 344 5.07 14.30 14.62
N SER A 345 4.02 14.62 13.87
CA SER A 345 2.63 14.48 14.30
C SER A 345 2.26 13.07 14.71
N ASN A 346 2.76 12.05 14.02
CA ASN A 346 2.55 10.64 14.40
C ASN A 346 3.13 10.30 15.79
N LYS A 347 4.27 10.89 16.18
CA LYS A 347 4.88 10.68 17.50
C LYS A 347 4.06 11.34 18.60
N LEU A 348 3.53 12.53 18.33
CA LEU A 348 2.62 13.22 19.24
C LEU A 348 1.30 12.46 19.39
N LEU A 349 0.78 11.90 18.29
CA LEU A 349 -0.51 11.22 18.22
C LEU A 349 -0.56 9.93 19.07
N TYR A 350 0.55 9.19 19.14
CA TYR A 350 0.69 7.93 19.90
C TYR A 350 1.60 8.05 21.13
N ALA A 351 1.87 9.28 21.58
CA ALA A 351 2.76 9.57 22.71
C ALA A 351 2.39 8.85 24.01
N LYS A 352 1.08 8.65 24.25
CA LYS A 352 0.59 8.03 25.48
C LYS A 352 0.74 6.51 25.47
N GLU A 353 0.60 5.89 24.29
CA GLU A 353 0.60 4.43 24.12
C GLU A 353 2.00 3.87 23.89
N ILE A 354 2.94 4.69 23.41
CA ILE A 354 4.28 4.24 22.98
C ILE A 354 5.04 3.48 24.08
N SER A 355 4.92 3.91 25.34
CA SER A 355 5.56 3.24 26.48
C SER A 355 5.01 1.82 26.70
N THR A 356 3.71 1.63 26.49
CA THR A 356 3.06 0.33 26.58
C THR A 356 3.52 -0.58 25.44
N TYR A 357 3.58 -0.07 24.21
CA TYR A 357 4.07 -0.85 23.07
C TYR A 357 5.55 -1.21 23.19
N LYS A 358 6.40 -0.30 23.71
CA LYS A 358 7.81 -0.60 24.00
C LYS A 358 7.94 -1.76 25.00
N ARG A 359 7.15 -1.74 26.08
CA ARG A 359 7.10 -2.85 27.05
C ARG A 359 6.67 -4.17 26.38
N MET A 360 5.67 -4.15 25.50
CA MET A 360 5.25 -5.35 24.76
C MET A 360 6.38 -5.91 23.89
N VAL A 361 7.13 -5.04 23.21
CA VAL A 361 8.30 -5.43 22.41
C VAL A 361 9.41 -6.02 23.30
N ASP A 362 9.70 -5.40 24.45
CA ASP A 362 10.71 -5.89 25.38
C ASP A 362 10.33 -7.27 25.96
N GLU A 363 9.06 -7.46 26.33
CA GLU A 363 8.53 -8.75 26.80
C GLU A 363 8.58 -9.82 25.71
N TYR A 364 8.24 -9.46 24.46
CA TYR A 364 8.33 -10.34 23.31
C TYR A 364 9.76 -10.83 23.07
N TYR A 365 10.74 -9.91 23.02
CA TYR A 365 12.15 -10.25 22.87
C TYR A 365 12.70 -11.05 24.04
N LYS A 366 12.30 -10.73 25.27
CA LYS A 366 12.65 -11.54 26.46
C LYS A 366 12.11 -12.96 26.33
N GLY A 367 10.85 -13.11 25.88
CA GLY A 367 10.22 -14.40 25.62
C GLY A 367 11.00 -15.23 24.60
N ILE A 368 11.31 -14.66 23.44
CA ILE A 368 12.08 -15.35 22.38
C ILE A 368 13.47 -15.78 22.87
N ARG A 369 14.16 -14.94 23.65
CA ARG A 369 15.48 -15.28 24.22
C ARG A 369 15.41 -16.46 25.18
N GLN A 370 14.29 -16.65 25.87
CA GLN A 370 14.08 -17.75 26.80
C GLN A 370 13.62 -19.04 26.11
N MET A 371 13.19 -18.98 24.85
CA MET A 371 12.82 -20.16 24.08
C MET A 371 14.04 -21.04 23.79
N VAL A 372 13.80 -22.34 23.71
CA VAL A 372 14.79 -23.32 23.24
C VAL A 372 15.26 -22.93 21.84
N SER A 373 16.57 -22.97 21.62
CA SER A 373 17.17 -22.73 20.30
C SER A 373 16.65 -23.74 19.29
N VAL A 374 16.25 -23.27 18.11
CA VAL A 374 15.86 -24.15 17.00
C VAL A 374 17.13 -24.66 16.34
N SER A 375 17.28 -25.98 16.28
CA SER A 375 18.43 -26.61 15.60
C SER A 375 18.32 -26.48 14.08
N ASP A 376 19.46 -26.58 13.38
CA ASP A 376 19.47 -26.63 11.91
C ASP A 376 18.65 -27.80 11.36
N GLN A 377 18.61 -28.94 12.06
CA GLN A 377 17.83 -30.10 11.66
C GLN A 377 16.32 -29.82 11.71
N GLU A 378 15.84 -29.22 12.80
CA GLU A 378 14.43 -28.84 12.95
C GLU A 378 14.04 -27.79 11.90
N MET A 379 14.88 -26.76 11.72
CA MET A 379 14.60 -25.71 10.73
C MET A 379 14.58 -26.27 9.30
N ASN A 380 15.51 -27.15 8.94
CA ASN A 380 15.52 -27.80 7.63
C ASN A 380 14.31 -28.72 7.43
N THR A 381 13.85 -29.40 8.48
CA THR A 381 12.65 -30.24 8.43
C THR A 381 11.41 -29.37 8.15
N HIS A 382 11.27 -28.25 8.86
CA HIS A 382 10.20 -27.29 8.63
C HIS A 382 10.24 -26.72 7.20
N LEU A 383 11.41 -26.31 6.71
CA LEU A 383 11.56 -25.80 5.34
C LEU A 383 11.28 -26.87 4.28
N ALA A 384 11.61 -28.14 4.54
CA ALA A 384 11.29 -29.25 3.64
C ALA A 384 9.78 -29.47 3.54
N GLU A 385 9.04 -29.35 4.64
CA GLU A 385 7.57 -29.41 4.63
C GLU A 385 6.93 -28.26 3.85
N VAL A 386 7.43 -27.03 4.06
CA VAL A 386 6.98 -25.86 3.30
C VAL A 386 7.30 -26.02 1.81
N SER A 387 8.48 -26.53 1.47
CA SER A 387 8.87 -26.80 0.08
C SER A 387 7.95 -27.83 -0.58
N ARG A 388 7.70 -28.97 0.08
CA ARG A 388 6.80 -30.02 -0.43
C ARG A 388 5.37 -29.51 -0.69
N SER A 389 4.85 -28.63 0.17
CA SER A 389 3.49 -28.09 0.03
C SER A 389 3.34 -27.01 -1.05
N HIS A 390 4.44 -26.53 -1.64
CA HIS A 390 4.44 -25.44 -2.62
C HIS A 390 5.18 -25.75 -3.93
N THR A 391 5.84 -26.91 -4.05
CA THR A 391 6.66 -27.27 -5.22
C THR A 391 5.84 -27.20 -6.52
N ASP A 392 4.63 -27.76 -6.54
CA ASP A 392 3.80 -27.82 -7.76
C ASP A 392 3.08 -26.50 -8.09
N LYS A 393 3.22 -25.48 -7.23
CA LYS A 393 2.56 -24.17 -7.41
C LYS A 393 3.43 -23.16 -8.16
N LEU A 394 4.73 -23.44 -8.31
CA LEU A 394 5.71 -22.48 -8.83
C LEU A 394 6.32 -22.98 -10.14
N ASN A 395 6.33 -22.14 -11.17
CA ASN A 395 7.02 -22.44 -12.42
C ASN A 395 8.51 -22.08 -12.30
N THR A 396 9.31 -23.05 -11.84
CA THR A 396 10.75 -22.90 -11.67
C THR A 396 11.47 -22.64 -12.98
N GLN A 397 10.99 -23.19 -14.10
CA GLN A 397 11.61 -23.01 -15.41
C GLN A 397 11.54 -21.56 -15.89
N VAL A 398 10.39 -20.90 -15.72
CA VAL A 398 10.23 -19.48 -16.06
C VAL A 398 11.11 -18.62 -15.16
N ALA A 399 11.17 -18.93 -13.86
CA ALA A 399 12.04 -18.20 -12.91
C ALA A 399 13.53 -18.33 -13.28
N LEU A 400 13.99 -19.53 -13.63
CA LEU A 400 15.37 -19.78 -14.09
C LEU A 400 15.67 -19.04 -15.38
N HIS A 401 14.74 -19.01 -16.34
CA HIS A 401 14.92 -18.26 -17.58
C HIS A 401 15.05 -16.75 -17.32
N GLN A 402 14.23 -16.18 -16.41
CA GLN A 402 14.37 -14.77 -16.03
C GLN A 402 15.68 -14.48 -15.30
N LEU A 403 16.13 -15.38 -14.42
CA LEU A 403 17.44 -15.25 -13.76
C LEU A 403 18.59 -15.31 -14.76
N TYR A 404 18.52 -16.18 -15.77
CA TYR A 404 19.54 -16.27 -16.81
C TYR A 404 19.67 -14.96 -17.60
N ARG A 405 18.59 -14.21 -17.83
CA ARG A 405 18.67 -12.90 -18.49
C ARG A 405 19.59 -11.93 -17.76
N TYR A 406 19.60 -11.97 -16.42
CA TYR A 406 20.56 -11.19 -15.63
C TYR A 406 21.97 -11.76 -15.74
N ALA A 407 22.13 -13.09 -15.69
CA ALA A 407 23.44 -13.74 -15.82
C ALA A 407 24.09 -13.43 -17.19
N SER A 408 23.34 -13.50 -18.28
CA SER A 408 23.79 -13.13 -19.63
C SER A 408 24.11 -11.64 -19.73
N LYS A 409 23.27 -10.75 -19.16
CA LYS A 409 23.53 -9.30 -19.15
C LYS A 409 24.84 -8.91 -18.44
N TYR A 410 25.21 -9.62 -17.38
CA TYR A 410 26.39 -9.34 -16.55
C TYR A 410 27.47 -10.41 -16.70
N TYR A 411 27.49 -11.13 -17.82
CA TYR A 411 28.26 -12.35 -18.03
C TYR A 411 29.74 -12.18 -17.71
N ASP A 412 30.42 -11.21 -18.34
CA ASP A 412 31.86 -11.00 -18.18
C ASP A 412 32.24 -10.71 -16.72
N GLY A 413 31.44 -9.89 -16.03
CA GLY A 413 31.67 -9.57 -14.62
C GLY A 413 31.49 -10.79 -13.70
N ILE A 414 30.55 -11.69 -14.03
CA ILE A 414 30.35 -12.94 -13.30
C ILE A 414 31.53 -13.89 -13.56
N ILE A 415 31.97 -14.04 -14.81
CA ILE A 415 33.12 -14.89 -15.18
C ILE A 415 34.38 -14.43 -14.45
N MET A 416 34.70 -13.14 -14.49
CA MET A 416 35.84 -12.59 -13.74
C MET A 416 35.75 -12.90 -12.25
N SER A 417 34.56 -12.72 -11.65
CA SER A 417 34.35 -13.01 -10.23
C SER A 417 34.52 -14.50 -9.88
N LEU A 418 34.13 -15.41 -10.80
CA LEU A 418 34.31 -16.85 -10.63
C LEU A 418 35.78 -17.26 -10.81
N ASP A 419 36.50 -16.62 -11.71
CA ASP A 419 37.92 -16.86 -11.93
C ASP A 419 38.79 -16.29 -10.81
N GLU A 420 38.33 -15.26 -10.08
CA GLU A 420 39.03 -14.73 -8.91
C GLU A 420 38.79 -15.52 -7.61
N ASP A 421 37.71 -16.33 -7.53
CA ASP A 421 37.34 -17.10 -6.33
C ASP A 421 37.93 -18.53 -6.36
N PRO A 422 38.89 -18.89 -5.48
CA PRO A 422 39.48 -20.23 -5.44
C PRO A 422 38.46 -21.36 -5.22
N ALA A 423 37.35 -21.08 -4.50
CA ALA A 423 36.29 -22.05 -4.28
C ALA A 423 35.46 -22.30 -5.55
N ALA A 424 35.36 -21.29 -6.42
CA ALA A 424 34.69 -21.41 -7.72
C ALA A 424 35.59 -22.12 -8.75
N GLN A 425 36.89 -21.79 -8.77
CA GLN A 425 37.89 -22.46 -9.60
C GLN A 425 37.96 -23.97 -9.30
N SER A 426 38.07 -24.35 -8.02
CA SER A 426 38.13 -25.76 -7.61
C SER A 426 36.89 -26.57 -8.02
N LYS A 427 35.73 -25.91 -8.20
CA LYS A 427 34.48 -26.52 -8.66
C LYS A 427 34.21 -26.34 -10.15
N GLN A 428 35.15 -25.73 -10.88
CA GLN A 428 35.04 -25.43 -12.31
C GLN A 428 33.74 -24.68 -12.67
N LEU A 429 33.33 -23.71 -11.84
CA LEU A 429 32.04 -23.01 -12.03
C LEU A 429 32.02 -22.14 -13.29
N THR A 430 33.16 -21.55 -13.68
CA THR A 430 33.31 -20.79 -14.94
C THR A 430 32.93 -21.63 -16.15
N LEU A 431 33.52 -22.83 -16.25
CA LEU A 431 33.25 -23.77 -17.34
C LEU A 431 31.77 -24.20 -17.38
N ARG A 432 31.16 -24.46 -16.21
CA ARG A 432 29.73 -24.81 -16.13
C ARG A 432 28.83 -23.68 -16.62
N LEU A 433 29.14 -22.43 -16.28
CA LEU A 433 28.36 -21.28 -16.75
C LEU A 433 28.52 -21.08 -18.27
N GLN A 434 29.72 -21.29 -18.82
CA GLN A 434 29.97 -21.30 -20.27
C GLN A 434 29.13 -22.36 -20.99
N GLN A 435 29.07 -23.59 -20.45
CA GLN A 435 28.24 -24.67 -21.00
C GLN A 435 26.75 -24.33 -20.99
N ILE A 436 26.26 -23.71 -19.90
CA ILE A 436 24.87 -23.25 -19.81
C ILE A 436 24.58 -22.17 -20.85
N ALA A 437 25.50 -21.20 -21.02
CA ALA A 437 25.35 -20.14 -22.00
C ALA A 437 25.33 -20.67 -23.44
N ALA A 438 26.26 -21.57 -23.77
CA ALA A 438 26.31 -22.23 -25.08
C ALA A 438 25.00 -22.99 -25.38
N ALA A 439 24.48 -23.74 -24.40
CA ALA A 439 23.24 -24.49 -24.54
C ALA A 439 21.98 -23.61 -24.69
N LEU A 440 21.96 -22.42 -24.08
CA LEU A 440 20.81 -21.51 -24.11
C LEU A 440 20.83 -20.53 -25.28
N GLU A 441 22.01 -20.15 -25.78
CA GLU A 441 22.15 -19.12 -26.82
C GLU A 441 22.28 -19.71 -28.24
N ASN A 442 22.25 -21.04 -28.39
CA ASN A 442 22.48 -21.74 -29.66
C ASN A 442 23.74 -21.22 -30.40
N LYS A 443 24.72 -20.72 -29.64
CA LYS A 443 26.04 -20.44 -30.16
C LYS A 443 26.84 -21.71 -29.99
N VAL A 444 27.24 -22.28 -31.13
CA VAL A 444 28.37 -23.20 -31.18
C VAL A 444 29.54 -22.41 -30.61
N THR A 445 29.79 -22.56 -29.32
CA THR A 445 31.07 -22.15 -28.75
C THR A 445 32.07 -23.14 -29.29
N ASP A 446 33.00 -22.65 -30.10
CA ASP A 446 34.23 -23.35 -30.45
C ASP A 446 34.99 -23.59 -29.12
N LEU A 447 34.63 -24.68 -28.45
CA LEU A 447 35.28 -25.22 -27.26
C LEU A 447 36.33 -26.23 -27.73
#